data_AF-A0AAU9HH24-F1
#
_entry.id   AF-A0AAU9HH24-F1
#
_cell.length_a   1.000
_cell.length_b   1.000
_cell.length_c   1.000
_cell.angle_alpha   90.00
_cell.angle_beta   90.00
_cell.angle_gamma   90.00
#
_symmetry.space_group_name_H-M   'P 1'
#
loop_
_entity.id
_entity.type
_entity.pdbx_description
1 polymer ?
#
loop_
_entity_poly.entity_id
_entity_poly.type
_entity_poly.pdbx_seq_one_letter_code
_entity_poly.pdbx_strand_id
1 'polypeptide(L)'
;MKHQLAKSVALSLLSPVIIGSMLGIYYALTMRGDAVSIFLGLLMTAIANAHIVGLTMAAFVVPGYLLMFKYSKVNYSGVLTLGLLGGAIFSYLLSATTGEIFLINSVMSGFAAGLFLFGLRKSVQS
;
A
#
# COMPACT_ATOMS: atom_id res chain seq x y z
N MET A 1 9.84 18.84 7.55
CA MET A 1 9.80 17.36 7.71
C MET A 1 8.45 16.82 8.18
N LYS A 2 7.92 17.15 9.37
CA LYS A 2 6.69 16.52 9.92
C LYS A 2 5.46 16.63 8.99
N HIS A 3 5.22 17.82 8.43
CA HIS A 3 4.12 18.07 7.49
C HIS A 3 4.29 17.34 6.14
N GLN A 4 5.53 17.20 5.67
CA GLN A 4 5.84 16.49 4.41
C GLN A 4 5.64 14.97 4.58
N LEU A 5 6.01 14.46 5.76
CA LEU A 5 5.83 13.05 6.12
C LEU A 5 4.34 12.71 6.23
N ALA A 6 3.55 13.55 6.91
CA ALA A 6 2.10 13.40 6.99
C ALA A 6 1.42 13.42 5.60
N LYS A 7 1.82 14.35 4.72
CA LYS A 7 1.32 14.42 3.34
C LYS A 7 1.65 13.16 2.53
N SER A 8 2.86 12.62 2.72
CA SER A 8 3.31 11.41 2.03
C SER A 8 2.61 10.15 2.54
N VAL A 9 2.32 10.10 3.85
CA VAL A 9 1.49 9.04 4.44
C VAL A 9 0.05 9.13 3.92
N ALA A 10 -0.53 10.33 3.85
CA ALA A 10 -1.86 10.50 3.26
C ALA A 10 -1.90 10.04 1.79
N LEU A 11 -0.85 10.33 1.01
CA LEU A 11 -0.74 9.84 -0.36
C LEU A 11 -0.66 8.30 -0.43
N SER A 12 0.01 7.66 0.53
CA SER A 12 0.11 6.19 0.59
C SER A 12 -1.22 5.50 0.87
N LEU A 13 -2.14 6.17 1.58
CA LEU A 13 -3.49 5.67 1.88
C LEU A 13 -4.40 5.65 0.64
N LEU A 14 -3.98 6.23 -0.49
CA LEU A 14 -4.66 6.05 -1.79
C LEU A 14 -4.38 4.68 -2.42
N SER A 15 -3.37 3.94 -1.93
CA SER A 15 -2.98 2.64 -2.50
C SER A 15 -4.15 1.65 -2.62
N PRO A 16 -5.00 1.44 -1.59
CA PRO A 16 -6.13 0.52 -1.69
C PRO A 16 -7.14 0.90 -2.76
N VAL A 17 -7.37 2.20 -2.96
CA VAL A 17 -8.28 2.69 -4.00
C VAL A 17 -7.69 2.43 -5.38
N ILE A 18 -6.39 2.67 -5.56
CA ILE A 18 -5.71 2.50 -6.86
C ILE A 18 -5.65 1.01 -7.23
N ILE A 19 -5.14 0.17 -6.32
CA ILE A 19 -5.00 -1.27 -6.56
C ILE A 19 -6.37 -1.93 -6.68
N GLY A 20 -7.33 -1.57 -5.82
CA GLY A 20 -8.71 -2.05 -5.89
C GLY A 20 -9.39 -1.67 -7.20
N SER A 21 -9.18 -0.45 -7.70
CA SER A 21 -9.72 -0.01 -8.99
C SER A 21 -9.06 -0.74 -10.17
N MET A 22 -7.73 -0.92 -10.16
CA MET A 22 -7.02 -1.66 -11.20
C MET A 22 -7.48 -3.11 -11.30
N LEU A 23 -7.57 -3.79 -10.15
CA LEU A 23 -8.07 -5.17 -10.08
C LEU A 23 -9.55 -5.24 -10.48
N GLY A 24 -10.36 -4.30 -9.98
CA GLY A 24 -11.76 -4.18 -10.34
C GLY A 24 -11.97 -4.06 -11.85
N ILE A 25 -11.23 -3.17 -12.53
CA ILE A 25 -11.30 -3.00 -13.97
C ILE A 25 -10.81 -4.26 -14.70
N TYR A 26 -9.67 -4.82 -14.27
CA TYR A 26 -9.12 -6.03 -14.88
C TYR A 26 -10.12 -7.19 -14.87
N TYR A 27 -10.72 -7.49 -13.71
CA TYR A 27 -11.67 -8.58 -13.59
C TYR A 27 -13.03 -8.27 -14.20
N ALA A 28 -13.49 -7.02 -14.13
CA ALA A 28 -14.73 -6.60 -14.79
C ALA A 28 -14.68 -6.75 -16.32
N LEU A 29 -13.49 -6.60 -16.93
CA LEU A 29 -13.29 -6.78 -18.38
C LEU A 29 -13.00 -8.22 -18.79
N THR A 30 -12.44 -9.04 -17.90
CA THR A 30 -11.96 -10.39 -18.23
C THR A 30 -12.94 -11.51 -17.83
N MET A 31 -13.79 -11.29 -16.81
CA MET A 31 -14.76 -12.29 -16.36
C MET A 31 -16.11 -12.13 -17.07
N ARG A 32 -16.73 -13.26 -17.45
CA ARG A 32 -18.11 -13.28 -17.94
C ARG A 32 -19.07 -13.20 -16.73
N GLY A 33 -19.47 -11.98 -16.37
CA GLY A 33 -20.38 -11.70 -15.26
C GLY A 33 -20.86 -10.25 -15.27
N ASP A 34 -21.58 -9.85 -14.23
CA ASP A 34 -21.97 -8.44 -14.05
C ASP A 34 -20.74 -7.59 -13.66
N ALA A 35 -20.24 -6.83 -14.62
CA ALA A 35 -19.02 -6.03 -14.50
C ALA A 35 -19.07 -5.03 -13.32
N VAL A 36 -20.24 -4.46 -13.04
CA VAL A 36 -20.40 -3.45 -12.00
C VAL A 36 -20.27 -4.06 -10.61
N SER A 37 -20.91 -5.20 -10.34
CA SER A 37 -20.78 -5.89 -9.06
C SER A 37 -19.37 -6.44 -8.83
N ILE A 38 -18.70 -6.96 -9.86
CA ILE A 38 -17.30 -7.41 -9.76
C ILE A 38 -16.38 -6.24 -9.40
N PHE A 39 -16.51 -5.12 -10.10
CA PHE A 39 -15.70 -3.93 -9.85
C PHE A 39 -15.91 -3.40 -8.41
N LEU A 40 -17.17 -3.20 -8.01
CA LEU A 40 -17.49 -2.66 -6.69
C LEU A 40 -17.12 -3.63 -5.57
N GLY A 41 -17.29 -4.94 -5.77
CA GLY A 41 -16.88 -5.96 -4.81
C GLY A 41 -15.38 -5.93 -4.53
N LEU A 42 -14.55 -5.92 -5.57
CA LEU A 42 -13.10 -5.85 -5.43
C LEU A 42 -12.63 -4.52 -4.83
N LEU A 43 -13.24 -3.40 -5.25
CA LEU A 43 -12.94 -2.09 -4.68
C LEU A 43 -13.27 -2.03 -3.19
N MET A 44 -14.46 -2.51 -2.81
CA MET A 44 -14.87 -2.55 -1.39
C MET A 44 -13.98 -3.48 -0.57
N THR A 45 -13.55 -4.60 -1.13
CA THR A 45 -12.64 -5.54 -0.45
C THR A 45 -11.27 -4.91 -0.22
N ALA A 46 -10.74 -4.20 -1.21
CA ALA A 46 -9.48 -3.46 -1.07
C ALA A 46 -9.59 -2.33 -0.02
N ILE A 47 -10.70 -1.58 -0.02
CA ILE A 47 -10.97 -0.55 0.98
C ILE A 47 -11.12 -1.15 2.38
N ALA A 48 -11.83 -2.27 2.50
CA ALA A 48 -11.96 -2.99 3.77
C ALA A 48 -10.59 -3.40 4.32
N ASN A 49 -9.66 -3.78 3.44
CA ASN A 49 -8.28 -4.16 3.78
C ASN A 49 -7.30 -2.97 3.91
N ALA A 50 -7.76 -1.71 3.77
CA ALA A 50 -6.90 -0.53 3.87
C ALA A 50 -6.19 -0.40 5.23
N HIS A 51 -6.78 -0.96 6.29
CA HIS A 51 -6.18 -0.98 7.62
C HIS A 51 -4.82 -1.71 7.66
N ILE A 52 -4.63 -2.75 6.82
CA ILE A 52 -3.36 -3.50 6.69
C ILE A 52 -2.26 -2.58 6.16
N VAL A 53 -2.60 -1.74 5.18
CA VAL A 53 -1.68 -0.74 4.63
C VAL A 53 -1.34 0.31 5.67
N GLY A 54 -2.34 0.81 6.41
CA GLY A 54 -2.13 1.78 7.48
C GLY A 54 -1.18 1.26 8.56
N LEU A 55 -1.38 0.03 9.02
CA LEU A 55 -0.52 -0.64 9.99
C LEU A 55 0.89 -0.86 9.44
N THR A 56 1.02 -1.29 8.19
CA THR A 56 2.31 -1.46 7.50
C THR A 56 3.08 -0.13 7.44
N MET A 57 2.39 0.95 7.09
CA MET A 57 2.99 2.28 7.03
C MET A 57 3.46 2.75 8.41
N ALA A 58 2.65 2.54 9.45
CA ALA A 58 2.95 2.97 10.80
C ALA A 58 4.08 2.16 11.47
N ALA A 59 4.10 0.84 11.28
CA ALA A 59 5.02 -0.05 11.99
C ALA A 59 6.34 -0.30 11.24
N PHE A 60 6.33 -0.36 9.90
CA PHE A 60 7.51 -0.74 9.11
C PHE A 60 8.01 0.40 8.23
N VAL A 61 7.18 0.96 7.35
CA VAL A 61 7.64 1.85 6.28
C VAL A 61 8.14 3.19 6.83
N VAL A 62 7.35 3.88 7.67
CA VAL A 62 7.73 5.18 8.24
C VAL A 62 8.90 5.04 9.22
N PRO A 63 8.89 4.13 10.20
CA PRO A 63 10.03 3.95 11.10
C PRO A 63 11.29 3.49 10.36
N GLY A 64 11.15 2.56 9.41
CA GLY A 64 12.26 2.07 8.59
C GLY A 64 12.90 3.17 7.74
N TYR A 65 12.08 4.03 7.11
CA TYR A 65 12.57 5.20 6.39
C TYR A 65 13.32 6.17 7.33
N LEU A 66 12.75 6.49 8.50
CA LEU A 66 13.38 7.39 9.47
C LEU A 66 14.73 6.85 9.98
N LEU A 67 14.82 5.55 10.21
CA LEU A 67 16.05 4.88 10.60
C LEU A 67 17.10 4.98 9.48
N MET A 68 16.74 4.64 8.24
CA MET A 68 17.65 4.75 7.09
C MET A 68 18.09 6.19 6.82
N PHE A 69 17.19 7.15 7.04
CA PHE A 69 17.48 8.58 6.95
C PHE A 69 18.50 9.01 8.01
N LYS A 70 18.34 8.54 9.26
CA LYS A 70 19.28 8.83 10.35
C LYS A 70 20.71 8.34 10.05
N TYR A 71 20.84 7.18 9.40
CA TYR A 71 22.14 6.61 9.02
C TYR A 71 22.63 7.03 7.62
N SER A 72 21.98 8.00 6.97
CA SER A 72 22.35 8.51 5.63
C SER A 72 22.48 7.43 4.54
N LYS A 73 21.75 6.31 4.70
CA LYS A 73 21.73 5.18 3.75
C LYS A 73 20.30 4.87 3.33
N VAL A 74 19.59 5.89 2.82
CA VAL A 74 18.23 5.70 2.32
C VAL A 74 18.27 4.83 1.08
N ASN A 75 17.88 3.57 1.23
CA ASN A 75 17.72 2.65 0.12
C ASN A 75 16.23 2.52 -0.21
N TYR A 76 15.82 3.05 -1.36
CA TYR A 76 14.44 2.99 -1.84
C TYR A 76 13.93 1.55 -1.98
N SER A 77 14.81 0.63 -2.42
CA SER A 77 14.49 -0.80 -2.48
C SER A 77 14.19 -1.35 -1.09
N GLY A 78 14.95 -0.94 -0.07
CA GLY A 78 14.71 -1.34 1.31
C GLY A 78 13.35 -0.88 1.85
N VAL A 79 12.93 0.35 1.53
CA VAL A 79 11.61 0.88 1.95
C VAL A 79 10.47 0.16 1.23
N LEU A 80 10.63 -0.18 -0.04
CA LEU A 80 9.66 -1.00 -0.79
C LEU A 80 9.55 -2.41 -0.21
N THR A 81 10.68 -3.06 0.09
CA THR A 81 10.70 -4.38 0.73
C THR A 81 10.03 -4.37 2.09
N LEU A 82 10.24 -3.31 2.89
CA LEU A 82 9.53 -3.13 4.16
C LEU A 82 8.01 -2.98 3.97
N GLY A 83 7.57 -2.30 2.90
CA GLY A 83 6.16 -2.22 2.54
C GLY A 83 5.57 -3.57 2.14
N LEU A 84 6.27 -4.35 1.32
CA LEU A 84 5.84 -5.70 0.92
C LEU A 84 5.79 -6.65 2.12
N LEU A 85 6.86 -6.68 2.92
CA LEU A 85 6.96 -7.53 4.11
C LEU A 85 5.93 -7.15 5.18
N GLY A 86 5.74 -5.85 5.45
CA GLY A 86 4.74 -5.41 6.41
C GLY A 86 3.33 -5.80 5.96
N GLY A 87 3.02 -5.67 4.66
CA GLY A 87 1.74 -6.10 4.10
C GLY A 87 1.52 -7.61 4.25
N ALA A 88 2.55 -8.42 4.01
CA ALA A 88 2.51 -9.86 4.20
C ALA A 88 2.29 -10.23 5.68
N ILE A 89 3.07 -9.64 6.58
CA ILE A 89 3.01 -9.90 8.02
C ILE A 89 1.63 -9.53 8.57
N PHE A 90 1.13 -8.33 8.28
CA PHE A 90 -0.18 -7.91 8.79
C PHE A 90 -1.34 -8.65 8.13
N SER A 91 -1.22 -9.07 6.88
CA SER A 91 -2.23 -9.95 6.26
C SER A 91 -2.30 -11.31 6.94
N TYR A 92 -1.14 -11.87 7.33
CA TYR A 92 -1.09 -13.11 8.10
C TYR A 92 -1.67 -12.94 9.50
N LEU A 93 -1.27 -11.87 10.22
CA LEU A 93 -1.73 -11.60 11.58
C LEU A 93 -3.23 -11.30 11.68
N LEU A 94 -3.82 -10.65 10.68
CA LEU A 94 -5.23 -10.27 10.65
C LEU A 94 -6.11 -11.31 9.94
N SER A 95 -5.59 -12.53 9.74
CA SER A 95 -6.30 -13.64 9.12
C SER A 95 -6.85 -13.35 7.71
N ALA A 96 -6.25 -12.40 6.99
CA ALA A 96 -6.49 -12.16 5.57
C ALA A 96 -5.64 -13.13 4.72
N THR A 97 -5.77 -14.43 5.02
CA THR A 97 -4.88 -15.51 4.55
C THR A 97 -5.43 -16.28 3.36
N THR A 98 -6.59 -15.91 2.83
CA THR A 98 -7.02 -16.35 1.49
C THR A 98 -5.94 -15.92 0.50
N GLY A 99 -5.25 -16.88 -0.11
CA GLY A 99 -3.94 -16.67 -0.74
C GLY A 99 -3.87 -15.51 -1.75
N GLU A 100 -4.96 -15.25 -2.48
CA GLU A 100 -5.08 -14.11 -3.38
C GLU A 100 -5.12 -12.77 -2.63
N ILE A 101 -5.90 -12.69 -1.55
CA ILE A 101 -6.02 -11.49 -0.71
C ILE A 101 -4.68 -11.19 -0.01
N PHE A 102 -3.95 -12.22 0.43
CA PHE A 102 -2.61 -12.05 1.00
C PHE A 102 -1.63 -11.36 0.03
N LEU A 103 -1.60 -11.82 -1.23
CA LEU A 103 -0.74 -11.24 -2.26
C LEU A 103 -1.17 -9.81 -2.59
N ILE A 104 -2.47 -9.58 -2.75
CA ILE A 104 -3.03 -8.25 -3.03
C ILE A 104 -2.64 -7.27 -1.92
N ASN A 105 -2.83 -7.64 -0.65
CA ASN A 105 -2.50 -6.78 0.48
C ASN A 105 -1.00 -6.48 0.58
N SER A 106 -0.15 -7.46 0.25
CA SER A 106 1.30 -7.30 0.19
C SER A 106 1.70 -6.30 -0.90
N VAL A 107 1.21 -6.50 -2.13
CA VAL A 107 1.44 -5.61 -3.28
C VAL A 107 0.90 -4.21 -3.01
N MET A 108 -0.29 -4.11 -2.44
CA MET A 108 -0.93 -2.86 -2.05
C MET A 108 -0.11 -2.11 -1.00
N SER A 109 0.46 -2.81 -0.02
CA SER A 109 1.34 -2.20 0.98
C SER A 109 2.70 -1.78 0.41
N GLY A 110 3.26 -2.56 -0.52
CA GLY A 110 4.46 -2.17 -1.27
C GLY A 110 4.21 -0.94 -2.16
N PHE A 111 3.06 -0.87 -2.83
CA PHE A 111 2.66 0.29 -3.63
C PHE A 111 2.45 1.53 -2.76
N ALA A 112 1.88 1.36 -1.56
CA ALA A 112 1.78 2.44 -0.57
C ALA A 112 3.15 2.99 -0.16
N ALA A 113 4.13 2.13 0.07
CA ALA A 113 5.51 2.54 0.33
C ALA A 113 6.14 3.29 -0.86
N GLY A 114 5.84 2.87 -2.10
CA GLY A 114 6.24 3.58 -3.31
C GLY A 114 5.63 4.99 -3.41
N LEU A 115 4.33 5.11 -3.15
CA LEU A 115 3.61 6.38 -3.10
C LEU A 115 4.15 7.30 -1.99
N PHE A 116 4.47 6.74 -0.83
CA PHE A 116 5.11 7.48 0.27
C PHE A 116 6.46 8.08 -0.16
N LEU A 117 7.33 7.30 -0.80
CA LEU A 117 8.61 7.78 -1.33
C LEU A 117 8.43 8.85 -2.42
N PHE A 118 7.41 8.68 -3.27
CA PHE A 118 7.07 9.67 -4.29
C PHE A 118 6.60 10.99 -3.67
N GLY A 119 5.71 10.92 -2.67
CA GLY A 119 5.23 12.08 -1.91
C GLY A 119 6.37 12.85 -1.22
N LEU A 120 7.33 12.13 -0.67
CA LEU A 120 8.52 12.72 -0.06
C LEU A 120 9.36 13.46 -1.10
N ARG A 121 9.64 12.86 -2.27
CA ARG A 121 10.41 13.51 -3.35
C ARG A 121 9.74 14.78 -3.87
N LYS A 122 8.44 14.71 -4.16
CA LYS A 122 7.69 15.86 -4.67
C LYS A 122 7.65 17.02 -3.68
N SER A 123 7.70 16.73 -2.38
CA SER A 123 7.71 17.73 -1.32
C SER A 123 9.09 18.31 -1.00
N VAL A 124 10.17 17.73 -1.53
CA VAL A 124 11.54 18.26 -1.44
C VAL A 124 11.86 19.18 -2.63
N GLN A 125 11.19 18.99 -3.76
CA GLN A 125 11.36 19.80 -4.97
C GLN A 125 10.45 21.04 -5.04
N SER A 126 9.52 21.22 -4.09
CA SER A 126 8.67 22.42 -3.96
C SER A 126 9.14 23.30 -2.81
#